data_AF-A0A074RGG2-F1
#
_entry.id   AF-A0A074RGG2-F1
#
_cell.length_a   1.000
_cell.length_b   1.000
_cell.length_c   1.000
_cell.angle_alpha   90.00
_cell.angle_beta   90.00
_cell.angle_gamma   90.00
#
_symmetry.space_group_name_H-M   'P 1'
#
loop_
_entity.id
_entity.type
_entity.pdbx_description
1 polymer ?
#
loop_
_entity_poly.entity_id
_entity_poly.type
_entity_poly.pdbx_seq_one_letter_code
_entity_poly.pdbx_strand_id
1 'polypeptide(L)'
;MRDKHTLIWNRAIAADKRLAGEDRIGGKGPFEDAVTLTQKSEMPFNIDEMYRRLTRWIVTAHNSFTPVENDEFIEFVTYLKPALEGHLVQSQAIRDRILSHAGTMRQQMGQYMRDLPGLMAIACDAWTSANRIAFLAITGSWITSDWKLEETLLDFIELQGAHDGQNMASAVATALTELGIQDKLVALVSDNASSNGTLVRHLSTAIERSSSASCWDRDKGHIRCLSHVIHLAVMLLLDTLG
;
A
#
# COMPACT_ATOMS: atom_id res chain seq x y z
N MET A 1 19.50 -24.70 -9.36
CA MET A 1 18.21 -24.40 -8.67
C MET A 1 17.02 -25.17 -9.22
N ARG A 2 16.94 -25.52 -10.53
CA ARG A 2 15.78 -26.23 -11.10
C ARG A 2 15.61 -27.68 -10.62
N ASP A 3 16.69 -28.44 -10.41
CA ASP A 3 16.58 -29.88 -10.06
C ASP A 3 16.03 -30.19 -8.67
N LYS A 4 16.27 -29.33 -7.67
CA LYS A 4 15.72 -29.54 -6.31
C LYS A 4 14.22 -29.29 -6.26
N HIS A 5 13.73 -28.35 -7.06
CA HIS A 5 12.32 -28.00 -7.10
C HIS A 5 11.49 -29.15 -7.69
N THR A 6 11.93 -29.74 -8.81
CA THR A 6 11.24 -30.88 -9.44
C THR A 6 11.17 -32.11 -8.53
N LEU A 7 12.24 -32.41 -7.79
CA LEU A 7 12.26 -33.55 -6.86
C LEU A 7 11.31 -33.33 -5.66
N ILE A 8 11.24 -32.11 -5.13
CA ILE A 8 10.35 -31.76 -4.02
C ILE A 8 8.88 -31.77 -4.50
N TRP A 9 8.59 -31.21 -5.68
CA TRP A 9 7.25 -31.20 -6.27
C TRP A 9 6.73 -32.59 -6.63
N ASN A 10 7.56 -33.45 -7.22
CA ASN A 10 7.17 -34.84 -7.51
C ASN A 10 6.86 -35.62 -6.23
N ARG A 11 7.53 -35.30 -5.11
CA ARG A 11 7.27 -35.92 -3.80
C ARG A 11 5.99 -35.37 -3.15
N ALA A 12 5.69 -34.08 -3.29
CA ALA A 12 4.42 -33.50 -2.85
C ALA A 12 3.24 -34.12 -3.61
N ILE A 13 3.33 -34.25 -4.94
CA ILE A 13 2.32 -34.92 -5.78
C ILE A 13 2.13 -36.39 -5.36
N ALA A 14 3.21 -37.09 -5.00
CA ALA A 14 3.12 -38.47 -4.51
C ALA A 14 2.44 -38.56 -3.12
N ALA A 15 2.60 -37.54 -2.26
CA ALA A 15 1.87 -37.46 -1.00
C ALA A 15 0.38 -37.19 -1.23
N ASP A 16 0.02 -36.29 -2.15
CA ASP A 16 -1.36 -35.96 -2.49
C ASP A 16 -2.13 -37.15 -3.10
N LYS A 17 -1.49 -37.92 -3.99
CA LYS A 17 -2.08 -39.15 -4.57
C LYS A 17 -2.36 -40.23 -3.52
N ARG A 18 -1.57 -40.29 -2.45
CA ARG A 18 -1.75 -41.24 -1.35
C ARG A 18 -2.85 -40.82 -0.38
N LEU A 19 -3.11 -39.51 -0.24
CA LEU A 19 -4.27 -38.98 0.48
C LEU A 19 -5.59 -39.23 -0.26
N ALA A 20 -5.57 -39.28 -1.60
CA ALA A 20 -6.73 -39.58 -2.44
C ALA A 20 -7.15 -41.07 -2.48
N GLY A 21 -6.42 -41.97 -1.81
CA GLY A 21 -6.81 -43.37 -1.64
C GLY A 21 -6.53 -44.30 -2.82
N GLU A 22 -5.67 -43.91 -3.78
CA GLU A 22 -5.40 -44.70 -5.00
C GLU A 22 -4.44 -45.90 -4.80
N ASP A 23 -3.78 -46.04 -3.64
CA ASP A 23 -2.96 -47.20 -3.30
C ASP A 23 -3.56 -47.96 -2.09
N ARG A 24 -4.48 -48.88 -2.36
CA ARG A 24 -4.84 -49.95 -1.42
C ARG A 24 -4.47 -51.28 -2.04
N ILE A 25 -3.39 -51.90 -1.56
CA ILE A 25 -3.25 -53.33 -1.22
C ILE A 25 -1.90 -53.52 -0.49
N GLY A 26 -1.96 -53.82 0.82
CA GLY A 26 -1.01 -54.73 1.48
C GLY A 26 0.41 -54.26 1.84
N GLY A 27 0.60 -53.10 2.46
CA GLY A 27 1.89 -52.69 3.02
C GLY A 27 1.75 -51.79 4.25
N LYS A 28 2.74 -51.83 5.16
CA LYS A 28 2.84 -51.03 6.40
C LYS A 28 2.40 -49.57 6.23
N GLY A 29 1.81 -48.98 7.28
CA GLY A 29 1.29 -47.61 7.29
C GLY A 29 2.32 -46.53 6.88
N PRO A 30 1.86 -45.37 6.34
CA PRO A 30 2.63 -44.52 5.43
C PRO A 30 3.68 -43.61 6.09
N PHE A 31 4.03 -43.81 7.36
CA PHE A 31 4.86 -42.88 8.13
C PHE A 31 6.30 -43.35 8.43
N GLU A 32 6.79 -44.45 7.84
CA GLU A 32 8.11 -45.00 8.24
C GLU A 32 9.35 -44.37 7.55
N ASP A 33 9.23 -43.58 6.48
CA ASP A 33 10.42 -42.98 5.82
C ASP A 33 10.48 -41.45 6.00
N ALA A 34 11.02 -41.02 7.15
CA ALA A 34 11.26 -39.61 7.45
C ALA A 34 12.38 -39.03 6.56
N VAL A 35 12.05 -38.05 5.73
CA VAL A 35 13.06 -37.28 4.96
C VAL A 35 13.78 -36.33 5.91
N THR A 36 14.99 -36.67 6.32
CA THR A 36 15.81 -35.80 7.18
C THR A 36 16.42 -34.66 6.36
N LEU A 37 15.90 -33.45 6.54
CA LEU A 37 16.52 -32.23 6.02
C LEU A 37 17.74 -31.88 6.89
N THR A 38 18.91 -31.68 6.29
CA THR A 38 20.11 -31.21 6.99
C THR A 38 19.84 -29.85 7.65
N GLN A 39 19.85 -29.81 8.99
CA GLN A 39 19.74 -28.58 9.76
C GLN A 39 20.95 -27.68 9.49
N LYS A 40 20.68 -26.52 8.89
CA LYS A 40 21.64 -25.41 8.83
C LYS A 40 21.55 -24.68 10.16
N SER A 41 22.70 -24.32 10.76
CA SER A 41 22.84 -23.62 12.05
C SER A 41 21.62 -22.72 12.35
N GLU A 42 20.82 -23.15 13.33
CA GLU A 42 19.56 -22.50 13.68
C GLU A 42 19.85 -21.25 14.52
N MET A 43 19.54 -20.07 13.98
CA MET A 43 19.30 -18.92 14.86
C MET A 43 18.10 -19.25 15.76
N PRO A 44 18.13 -18.87 17.05
CA PRO A 44 17.01 -19.12 17.94
C PRO A 44 15.74 -18.46 17.38
N PHE A 45 14.62 -19.19 17.48
CA PHE A 45 13.33 -18.68 17.04
C PHE A 45 12.97 -17.41 17.82
N ASN A 46 12.55 -16.37 17.09
CA ASN A 46 12.12 -15.10 17.66
C ASN A 46 10.71 -14.78 17.17
N ILE A 47 9.78 -14.62 18.12
CA ILE A 47 8.36 -14.41 17.84
C ILE A 47 8.08 -13.05 17.19
N ASP A 48 8.81 -12.00 17.58
CA ASP A 48 8.67 -10.66 16.99
C ASP A 48 9.11 -10.66 15.52
N GLU A 49 10.18 -11.39 15.22
CA GLU A 49 10.69 -11.59 13.86
C GLU A 49 9.71 -12.40 13.00
N MET A 50 9.06 -13.42 13.57
CA MET A 50 7.98 -14.14 12.90
C MET A 50 6.83 -13.18 12.55
N TYR A 51 6.33 -12.41 13.54
CA TYR A 51 5.26 -11.45 13.31
C TYR A 51 5.66 -10.38 12.29
N ARG A 52 6.90 -9.91 12.31
CA ARG A 52 7.42 -8.96 11.31
C ARG A 52 7.37 -9.55 9.90
N ARG A 53 7.74 -10.83 9.72
CA ARG A 53 7.68 -11.52 8.43
C ARG A 53 6.24 -11.76 7.97
N LEU A 54 5.36 -12.14 8.88
CA LEU A 54 3.93 -12.32 8.62
C LEU A 54 3.29 -11.00 8.17
N THR A 55 3.51 -9.91 8.90
CA THR A 55 3.09 -8.55 8.52
C THR A 55 3.62 -8.18 7.14
N ARG A 56 4.92 -8.41 6.87
CA ARG A 56 5.51 -8.11 5.56
C ARG A 56 4.85 -8.92 4.45
N TRP A 57 4.60 -10.21 4.66
CA TRP A 57 3.93 -11.06 3.68
C TRP A 57 2.51 -10.55 3.38
N ILE A 58 1.74 -10.18 4.42
CA ILE A 58 0.39 -9.60 4.25
C ILE A 58 0.44 -8.35 3.38
N VAL A 59 1.32 -7.40 3.70
CA VAL A 59 1.42 -6.11 3.00
C VAL A 59 1.95 -6.29 1.57
N THR A 60 3.00 -7.08 1.38
CA THR A 60 3.68 -7.20 0.07
C THR A 60 2.97 -8.13 -0.90
N ALA A 61 2.17 -9.08 -0.42
CA ALA A 61 1.37 -9.97 -1.24
C ALA A 61 -0.11 -9.57 -1.31
N HIS A 62 -0.49 -8.42 -0.74
CA HIS A 62 -1.86 -7.91 -0.71
C HIS A 62 -2.88 -8.90 -0.11
N ASN A 63 -2.48 -9.65 0.92
CA ASN A 63 -3.35 -10.62 1.56
C ASN A 63 -4.31 -9.97 2.55
N SER A 64 -5.41 -10.66 2.81
CA SER A 64 -6.29 -10.43 3.96
C SER A 64 -5.51 -10.53 5.28
N PHE A 65 -6.05 -9.92 6.34
CA PHE A 65 -5.57 -10.10 7.72
C PHE A 65 -6.06 -11.40 8.37
N THR A 66 -7.10 -12.03 7.80
CA THR A 66 -7.75 -13.24 8.33
C THR A 66 -6.98 -14.56 8.23
N PRO A 67 -5.91 -14.73 7.43
CA PRO A 67 -5.18 -16.01 7.39
C PRO A 67 -4.71 -16.51 8.76
N VAL A 68 -4.39 -15.60 9.70
CA VAL A 68 -3.95 -15.96 11.06
C VAL A 68 -5.05 -16.59 11.93
N GLU A 69 -6.31 -16.51 11.49
CA GLU A 69 -7.49 -17.08 12.14
C GLU A 69 -8.05 -18.29 11.37
N ASN A 70 -7.43 -18.66 10.24
CA ASN A 70 -7.86 -19.81 9.46
C ASN A 70 -7.26 -21.10 10.05
N ASP A 71 -8.12 -22.07 10.37
CA ASP A 71 -7.73 -23.31 11.05
C ASP A 71 -6.65 -24.10 10.29
N GLU A 72 -6.75 -24.20 8.97
CA GLU A 72 -5.79 -24.92 8.13
C GLU A 72 -4.42 -24.22 8.09
N PHE A 73 -4.41 -22.87 8.07
CA PHE A 73 -3.19 -22.09 8.18
C PHE A 73 -2.55 -22.24 9.57
N ILE A 74 -3.37 -22.22 10.62
CA ILE A 74 -2.91 -22.44 12.00
C ILE A 74 -2.30 -23.84 12.11
N GLU A 75 -2.97 -24.88 11.62
CA GLU A 75 -2.47 -26.26 11.61
C GLU A 75 -1.14 -26.38 10.86
N PHE A 76 -1.02 -25.75 9.69
CA PHE A 76 0.23 -25.72 8.94
C PHE A 76 1.38 -25.05 9.72
N VAL A 77 1.13 -23.91 10.36
CA VAL A 77 2.13 -23.18 11.13
C VAL A 77 2.53 -23.94 12.40
N THR A 78 1.57 -24.53 13.11
CA THR A 78 1.84 -25.32 14.32
C THR A 78 2.55 -26.63 14.00
N TYR A 79 2.28 -27.25 12.84
CA TYR A 79 3.07 -28.38 12.35
C TYR A 79 4.55 -28.01 12.17
N LEU A 80 4.84 -26.83 11.61
CA LEU A 80 6.21 -26.33 11.44
C LEU A 80 6.88 -25.92 12.77
N LYS A 81 6.09 -25.38 13.71
CA LYS A 81 6.58 -24.92 15.01
C LYS A 81 5.50 -25.12 16.09
N PRO A 82 5.46 -26.27 16.78
CA PRO A 82 4.42 -26.56 17.77
C PRO A 82 4.35 -25.55 18.93
N ALA A 83 5.48 -24.92 19.27
CA ALA A 83 5.54 -23.85 20.27
C ALA A 83 4.72 -22.60 19.91
N LEU A 84 4.13 -22.52 18.72
CA LEU A 84 3.22 -21.45 18.29
C LEU A 84 1.75 -21.74 18.56
N GLU A 85 1.41 -22.91 19.10
CA GLU A 85 0.03 -23.22 19.48
C GLU A 85 -0.51 -22.17 20.47
N GLY A 86 -1.66 -21.58 20.15
CA GLY A 86 -2.27 -20.50 20.92
C GLY A 86 -1.54 -19.15 20.90
N HIS A 87 -0.43 -19.02 20.17
CA HIS A 87 0.34 -17.77 20.08
C HIS A 87 -0.08 -16.85 18.93
N LEU A 88 -0.79 -17.35 17.92
CA LEU A 88 -1.28 -16.53 16.80
C LEU A 88 -2.36 -15.56 17.29
N VAL A 89 -2.12 -14.27 17.08
CA VAL A 89 -3.07 -13.21 17.45
C VAL A 89 -4.19 -13.09 16.43
N GLN A 90 -5.29 -12.48 16.85
CA GLN A 90 -6.42 -12.16 15.99
C GLN A 90 -6.03 -11.24 14.83
N SER A 91 -6.78 -11.34 13.74
CA SER A 91 -6.62 -10.52 12.52
C SER A 91 -6.66 -9.02 12.84
N GLN A 92 -7.49 -8.61 13.78
CA GLN A 92 -7.58 -7.23 14.26
C GLN A 92 -6.26 -6.75 14.90
N ALA A 93 -5.57 -7.59 15.69
CA ALA A 93 -4.29 -7.23 16.28
C ALA A 93 -3.18 -7.12 15.22
N ILE A 94 -3.21 -7.96 14.18
CA ILE A 94 -2.31 -7.83 13.01
C ILE A 94 -2.57 -6.52 12.27
N ARG A 95 -3.85 -6.19 12.02
CA ARG A 95 -4.26 -4.93 11.40
C ARG A 95 -3.74 -3.74 12.19
N ASP A 96 -3.95 -3.70 13.51
CA ASP A 96 -3.53 -2.59 14.36
C ASP A 96 -2.00 -2.44 14.36
N ARG A 97 -1.27 -3.55 14.36
CA ARG A 97 0.20 -3.55 14.24
C ARG A 97 0.66 -2.98 12.90
N ILE A 98 0.00 -3.35 11.80
CA ILE A 98 0.30 -2.83 10.46
C ILE A 98 0.04 -1.32 10.39
N LEU A 99 -1.13 -0.88 10.87
CA LEU A 99 -1.51 0.53 10.86
C LEU A 99 -0.61 1.37 11.77
N SER A 100 -0.23 0.85 12.94
CA SER A 100 0.75 1.51 13.82
C SER A 100 2.10 1.68 13.12
N HIS A 101 2.59 0.63 12.45
CA HIS A 101 3.85 0.71 11.69
C HIS A 101 3.76 1.72 10.54
N ALA A 102 2.65 1.71 9.78
CA ALA A 102 2.41 2.69 8.72
C ALA A 102 2.38 4.12 9.27
N GLY A 103 1.78 4.34 10.45
CA GLY A 103 1.79 5.64 11.13
C GLY A 103 3.20 6.11 11.49
N THR A 104 4.05 5.21 12.01
CA THR A 104 5.48 5.53 12.27
C THR A 104 6.22 5.86 10.98
N MET A 105 6.02 5.08 9.92
CA MET A 105 6.63 5.35 8.61
C MET A 105 6.17 6.69 8.03
N ARG A 106 4.89 7.05 8.18
CA ARG A 106 4.35 8.35 7.77
C ARG A 106 5.01 9.51 8.53
N GLN A 107 5.23 9.37 9.83
CA GLN A 107 5.94 10.39 10.62
C GLN A 107 7.39 10.56 10.15
N GLN A 108 8.09 9.46 9.89
CA GLN A 108 9.46 9.47 9.38
C GLN A 108 9.53 10.10 7.98
N MET A 109 8.59 9.76 7.11
CA MET A 109 8.46 10.34 5.77
C MET A 109 8.22 11.85 5.85
N GLY A 110 7.31 12.30 6.72
CA GLY A 110 7.07 13.73 6.94
C GLY A 110 8.33 14.46 7.41
N GLN A 111 9.07 13.89 8.35
CA GLN A 111 10.36 14.48 8.79
C GLN A 111 11.36 14.56 7.64
N TYR A 112 11.55 13.46 6.90
CA TYR A 112 12.43 13.42 5.74
C TYR A 112 12.07 14.51 4.71
N MET A 113 10.78 14.67 4.39
CA MET A 113 10.33 15.67 3.41
C MET A 113 10.52 17.11 3.87
N ARG A 114 10.37 17.38 5.18
CA ARG A 114 10.66 18.72 5.73
C ARG A 114 12.13 19.10 5.59
N ASP A 115 13.01 18.12 5.81
CA ASP A 115 14.46 18.29 5.76
C ASP A 115 15.01 18.40 4.32
N LEU A 116 14.21 18.07 3.30
CA LEU A 116 14.59 18.27 1.91
C LEU A 116 14.83 19.75 1.61
N PRO A 117 15.95 20.14 0.97
CA PRO A 117 16.18 21.53 0.61
C PRO A 117 15.26 22.01 -0.53
N GLY A 118 14.79 21.07 -1.37
CA GLY A 118 13.96 21.35 -2.53
C GLY A 118 12.48 21.54 -2.21
N LEU A 119 11.75 21.96 -3.24
CA LEU A 119 10.28 22.01 -3.25
C LEU A 119 9.71 20.69 -3.81
N MET A 120 8.41 20.50 -3.64
CA MET A 120 7.68 19.32 -4.10
C MET A 120 6.43 19.68 -4.89
N ALA A 121 6.16 18.89 -5.93
CA ALA A 121 4.86 18.88 -6.57
C ALA A 121 3.98 17.82 -5.90
N ILE A 122 2.67 18.04 -5.92
CA ILE A 122 1.70 17.01 -5.55
C ILE A 122 0.75 16.75 -6.70
N ALA A 123 0.32 15.50 -6.86
CA ALA A 123 -0.76 15.10 -7.74
C ALA A 123 -1.94 14.64 -6.88
N CYS A 124 -3.13 15.15 -7.19
CA CYS A 124 -4.37 14.73 -6.56
C CYS A 124 -5.21 13.96 -7.57
N ASP A 125 -5.59 12.74 -7.21
CA ASP A 125 -6.53 11.92 -7.96
C ASP A 125 -7.72 11.58 -7.07
N ALA A 126 -8.92 11.92 -7.56
CA ALA A 126 -10.16 11.73 -6.83
C ALA A 126 -11.12 10.89 -7.67
N TRP A 127 -11.64 9.82 -7.08
CA TRP A 127 -12.58 8.94 -7.76
C TRP A 127 -13.63 8.43 -6.79
N THR A 128 -14.80 8.09 -7.34
CA THR A 128 -15.84 7.36 -6.62
C THR A 128 -15.78 5.90 -7.02
N SER A 129 -15.59 5.00 -6.06
CA SER A 129 -15.59 3.56 -6.27
C SER A 129 -17.00 3.02 -6.60
N ALA A 130 -17.05 1.77 -7.07
CA ALA A 130 -18.31 1.10 -7.40
C ALA A 130 -19.31 1.00 -6.23
N ASN A 131 -18.81 0.95 -4.98
CA ASN A 131 -19.63 0.98 -3.77
C ASN A 131 -19.98 2.40 -3.30
N ARG A 132 -19.82 3.42 -4.15
CA ARG A 132 -20.19 4.83 -3.92
C ARG A 132 -19.42 5.49 -2.78
N ILE A 133 -18.22 5.02 -2.50
CA ILE A 133 -17.29 5.67 -1.58
C ILE A 133 -16.34 6.50 -2.45
N ALA A 134 -16.06 7.75 -2.10
CA ALA A 134 -14.98 8.43 -2.79
C ALA A 134 -13.70 8.47 -2.02
N PHE A 135 -12.64 8.43 -2.80
CA PHE A 135 -11.28 8.46 -2.34
C PHE A 135 -10.56 9.63 -2.98
N LEU A 136 -9.58 10.14 -2.25
CA LEU A 136 -8.60 11.09 -2.71
C LEU A 136 -7.22 10.53 -2.42
N ALA A 137 -6.45 10.24 -3.47
CA ALA A 137 -5.04 9.95 -3.36
C ALA A 137 -4.24 11.25 -3.55
N ILE A 138 -3.28 11.47 -2.66
CA ILE A 138 -2.32 12.58 -2.74
C ILE A 138 -0.95 11.97 -2.92
N THR A 139 -0.35 12.20 -4.08
CA THR A 139 0.98 11.70 -4.41
C THR A 139 1.95 12.87 -4.46
N GLY A 140 3.08 12.78 -3.78
CA GLY A 140 4.11 13.82 -3.76
C GLY A 140 5.30 13.41 -4.61
N SER A 141 5.84 14.33 -5.38
CA SER A 141 7.04 14.15 -6.18
C SER A 141 8.06 15.26 -5.94
N TRP A 142 9.33 14.87 -5.81
CA TRP A 142 10.43 15.79 -5.51
C TRP A 142 11.74 15.32 -6.13
N ILE A 143 12.72 16.22 -6.17
CA ILE A 143 14.09 15.89 -6.59
C ILE A 143 14.97 15.76 -5.34
N THR A 144 15.66 14.63 -5.22
CA THR A 144 16.61 14.34 -4.14
C THR A 144 17.93 15.09 -4.32
N SER A 145 18.77 15.09 -3.28
CA SER A 145 20.13 15.64 -3.33
C SER A 145 21.00 15.01 -4.41
N ASP A 146 20.73 13.74 -4.76
CA ASP A 146 21.45 12.99 -5.80
C ASP A 146 20.89 13.25 -7.20
N TRP A 147 20.01 14.26 -7.34
CA TRP A 147 19.31 14.59 -8.59
C TRP A 147 18.55 13.37 -9.13
N LYS A 148 17.71 12.77 -8.28
CA LYS A 148 16.75 11.74 -8.69
C LYS A 148 15.34 12.19 -8.38
N LEU A 149 14.45 11.99 -9.35
CA LEU A 149 13.02 12.14 -9.14
C LEU A 149 12.54 10.96 -8.30
N GLU A 150 11.98 11.29 -7.14
CA GLU A 150 11.30 10.33 -6.26
C GLU A 150 9.83 10.72 -6.18
N GLU A 151 8.99 9.70 -6.00
CA GLU A 151 7.55 9.86 -5.85
C GLU A 151 7.04 8.91 -4.77
N THR A 152 6.12 9.38 -3.93
CA THR A 152 5.43 8.53 -2.97
C THR A 152 4.00 8.99 -2.72
N LEU A 153 3.15 8.04 -2.35
CA LEU A 153 1.81 8.34 -1.83
C LEU A 153 1.96 9.02 -0.46
N LEU A 154 1.51 10.27 -0.36
CA LEU A 154 1.49 11.04 0.88
C LEU A 154 0.29 10.65 1.73
N ASP A 155 -0.87 10.54 1.08
CA ASP A 155 -2.12 10.19 1.74
C ASP A 155 -3.10 9.48 0.82
N PHE A 156 -3.98 8.69 1.43
CA PHE A 156 -5.10 8.03 0.77
C PHE A 156 -6.33 8.16 1.66
N ILE A 157 -7.24 9.05 1.26
CA ILE A 157 -8.28 9.58 2.13
C ILE A 157 -9.64 9.13 1.61
N GLU A 158 -10.46 8.54 2.47
CA GLU A 158 -11.89 8.39 2.21
C GLU A 158 -12.58 9.75 2.45
N LEU A 159 -13.09 10.36 1.39
CA LEU A 159 -13.78 11.65 1.48
C LEU A 159 -15.20 11.47 2.03
N GLN A 160 -15.42 11.98 3.24
CA GLN A 160 -16.75 12.04 3.83
C GLN A 160 -17.54 13.23 3.26
N GLY A 161 -18.79 13.02 2.89
CA GLY A 161 -19.67 14.07 2.36
C GLY A 161 -19.52 14.33 0.86
N ALA A 162 -19.80 15.55 0.42
CA ALA A 162 -19.80 15.91 -0.99
C ALA A 162 -18.38 15.90 -1.59
N HIS A 163 -18.24 15.36 -2.81
CA HIS A 163 -16.99 15.37 -3.58
C HIS A 163 -16.80 16.70 -4.31
N ASP A 164 -16.94 17.80 -3.57
CA ASP A 164 -16.69 19.12 -4.10
C ASP A 164 -15.25 19.58 -3.87
N GLY A 165 -14.85 20.63 -4.58
CA GLY A 165 -13.48 21.14 -4.50
C GLY A 165 -13.11 21.66 -3.11
N GLN A 166 -14.06 22.14 -2.31
CA GLN A 166 -13.77 22.67 -0.98
C GLN A 166 -13.43 21.54 0.00
N ASN A 167 -14.18 20.44 -0.05
CA ASN A 167 -13.89 19.26 0.77
C ASN A 167 -12.53 18.66 0.42
N MET A 168 -12.24 18.50 -0.88
CA MET A 168 -10.92 18.04 -1.33
C MET A 168 -9.80 18.98 -0.89
N ALA A 169 -9.98 20.31 -1.00
CA ALA A 169 -8.99 21.26 -0.55
C ALA A 169 -8.71 21.18 0.95
N SER A 170 -9.75 20.95 1.76
CA SER A 170 -9.60 20.75 3.21
C SER A 170 -8.81 19.48 3.51
N ALA A 171 -9.09 18.38 2.81
CA ALA A 171 -8.37 17.12 2.96
C ALA A 171 -6.88 17.26 2.58
N VAL A 172 -6.59 17.90 1.44
CA VAL A 172 -5.21 18.18 1.00
C VAL A 172 -4.48 19.08 1.99
N ALA A 173 -5.10 20.19 2.41
CA ALA A 173 -4.49 21.11 3.36
C ALA A 173 -4.18 20.43 4.71
N THR A 174 -5.07 19.56 5.18
CA THR A 174 -4.87 18.77 6.40
C THR A 174 -3.68 17.83 6.25
N ALA A 175 -3.62 17.04 5.18
CA ALA A 175 -2.52 16.12 4.92
C ALA A 175 -1.16 16.85 4.83
N LEU A 176 -1.09 17.98 4.11
CA LEU A 176 0.12 18.79 4.02
C LEU A 176 0.54 19.35 5.38
N THR A 177 -0.41 19.80 6.19
CA THR A 177 -0.15 20.37 7.53
C THR A 177 0.31 19.29 8.52
N GLU A 178 -0.29 18.11 8.51
CA GLU A 178 0.13 16.97 9.35
C GLU A 178 1.54 16.50 9.02
N LEU A 179 1.91 16.52 7.73
CA LEU A 179 3.25 16.22 7.28
C LEU A 179 4.21 17.42 7.46
N GLY A 180 3.68 18.62 7.72
CA GLY A 180 4.44 19.86 7.88
C GLY A 180 5.15 20.32 6.61
N ILE A 181 4.56 20.07 5.45
CA ILE A 181 5.15 20.28 4.11
C ILE A 181 4.39 21.32 3.28
N GLN A 182 3.46 22.07 3.86
CA GLN A 182 2.69 23.11 3.18
C GLN A 182 3.58 24.19 2.51
N ASP A 183 4.76 24.44 3.08
CA ASP A 183 5.76 25.39 2.55
C ASP A 183 6.58 24.85 1.39
N LYS A 184 6.55 23.53 1.19
CA LYS A 184 7.31 22.86 0.13
C LYS A 184 6.54 22.81 -1.17
N LEU A 185 5.23 23.10 -1.17
CA LEU A 185 4.40 22.98 -2.36
C LEU A 185 4.84 23.97 -3.45
N VAL A 186 5.16 23.46 -4.64
CA VAL A 186 5.44 24.29 -5.84
C VAL A 186 4.40 24.10 -6.93
N ALA A 187 3.80 22.93 -7.01
CA ALA A 187 2.80 22.63 -8.03
C ALA A 187 1.77 21.61 -7.52
N LEU A 188 0.53 21.80 -7.95
CA LEU A 188 -0.57 20.86 -7.81
C LEU A 188 -0.95 20.37 -9.21
N VAL A 189 -0.87 19.07 -9.42
CA VAL A 189 -1.38 18.38 -10.60
C VAL A 189 -2.75 17.79 -10.26
N SER A 190 -3.76 18.06 -11.08
CA SER A 190 -5.06 17.39 -10.95
C SER A 190 -5.72 17.21 -12.32
N ASP A 191 -6.74 16.36 -12.39
CA ASP A 191 -7.48 16.14 -13.64
C ASP A 191 -8.25 17.41 -14.09
N ASN A 192 -9.00 17.31 -15.18
CA ASN A 192 -9.76 18.44 -15.70
C ASN A 192 -11.20 18.50 -15.14
N ALA A 193 -11.45 17.92 -13.97
CA ALA A 193 -12.75 18.04 -13.31
C ALA A 193 -13.07 19.51 -13.00
N SER A 194 -14.34 19.87 -13.12
CA SER A 194 -14.84 21.23 -12.87
C SER A 194 -14.64 21.66 -11.40
N SER A 195 -14.67 20.70 -10.48
CA SER A 195 -14.44 20.90 -9.04
C SER A 195 -13.01 21.37 -8.72
N ASN A 196 -12.02 21.08 -9.56
CA ASN A 196 -10.62 21.38 -9.29
C ASN A 196 -10.31 22.88 -9.27
N GLY A 197 -11.05 23.70 -10.01
CA GLY A 197 -10.91 25.15 -9.91
C GLY A 197 -11.33 25.68 -8.53
N THR A 198 -12.32 25.04 -7.91
CA THR A 198 -12.70 25.32 -6.51
C THR A 198 -11.64 24.78 -5.55
N LEU A 199 -11.13 23.57 -5.77
CA LEU A 199 -10.05 22.98 -4.98
C LEU A 199 -8.84 23.94 -4.88
N VAL A 200 -8.31 24.38 -6.01
CA VAL A 200 -7.13 25.25 -6.08
C VAL A 200 -7.33 26.55 -5.29
N ARG A 201 -8.49 27.20 -5.46
CA ARG A 201 -8.80 28.45 -4.73
C ARG A 201 -8.88 28.25 -3.23
N HIS A 202 -9.57 27.20 -2.78
CA HIS A 202 -9.72 26.93 -1.36
C HIS A 202 -8.40 26.46 -0.73
N LEU A 203 -7.60 25.68 -1.45
CA LEU A 203 -6.28 25.22 -0.99
C LEU A 203 -5.30 26.39 -0.86
N SER A 204 -5.26 27.33 -1.82
CA SER A 204 -4.42 28.54 -1.75
C SER A 204 -4.71 29.31 -0.47
N THR A 205 -6.00 29.56 -0.23
CA THR A 205 -6.44 30.29 0.98
C THR A 205 -6.13 29.51 2.27
N ALA A 206 -6.12 28.18 2.24
CA ALA A 206 -5.79 27.36 3.40
C ALA A 206 -4.29 27.39 3.71
N ILE A 207 -3.45 27.30 2.67
CA ILE A 207 -1.99 27.35 2.78
C ILE A 207 -1.52 28.74 3.23
N GLU A 208 -2.05 29.82 2.65
CA GLU A 208 -1.74 31.20 3.06
C GLU A 208 -2.06 31.46 4.54
N ARG A 209 -3.07 30.78 5.10
CA ARG A 209 -3.42 30.87 6.52
C ARG A 209 -2.51 30.02 7.41
N SER A 210 -2.05 28.87 6.92
CA SER A 210 -1.25 27.93 7.71
C SER A 210 0.24 28.23 7.65
N SER A 211 0.71 28.94 6.62
CA SER A 211 2.08 29.40 6.54
C SER A 211 2.29 30.60 5.60
N SER A 212 3.01 31.58 6.12
CA SER A 212 3.48 32.75 5.36
C SER A 212 4.72 32.48 4.52
N ALA A 213 5.37 31.32 4.68
CA ALA A 213 6.60 30.96 3.97
C ALA A 213 6.34 30.24 2.64
N SER A 214 5.09 29.83 2.37
CA SER A 214 4.75 29.14 1.13
C SER A 214 4.98 30.03 -0.10
N CYS A 215 5.57 29.44 -1.14
CA CYS A 215 5.78 30.09 -2.43
C CYS A 215 4.81 29.62 -3.52
N TRP A 216 3.80 28.82 -3.16
CA TRP A 216 2.86 28.29 -4.15
C TRP A 216 1.95 29.39 -4.70
N ASP A 217 2.10 29.67 -5.98
CA ASP A 217 1.20 30.54 -6.74
C ASP A 217 0.11 29.67 -7.37
N ARG A 218 -1.14 29.85 -6.95
CA ARG A 218 -2.26 29.03 -7.44
C ARG A 218 -2.51 29.17 -8.95
N ASP A 219 -2.19 30.33 -9.54
CA ASP A 219 -2.50 30.63 -10.94
C ASP A 219 -1.42 30.08 -11.88
N LYS A 220 -0.18 29.92 -11.38
CA LYS A 220 0.96 29.34 -12.13
C LYS A 220 1.28 27.89 -11.76
N GLY A 221 0.96 27.52 -10.52
CA GLY A 221 1.28 26.24 -9.90
C GLY A 221 0.14 25.23 -9.97
N HIS A 222 -0.92 25.47 -10.75
CA HIS A 222 -1.92 24.46 -11.07
C HIS A 222 -1.67 23.88 -12.46
N ILE A 223 -1.36 22.59 -12.51
CA ILE A 223 -1.07 21.84 -13.74
C ILE A 223 -2.22 20.85 -13.98
N ARG A 224 -2.73 20.80 -15.21
CA ARG A 224 -3.74 19.83 -15.61
C ARG A 224 -3.10 18.50 -15.99
N CYS A 225 -3.75 17.40 -15.65
CA CYS A 225 -3.31 16.06 -16.05
C CYS A 225 -3.32 15.91 -17.58
N LEU A 226 -2.13 15.69 -18.16
CA LEU A 226 -1.95 15.55 -19.61
C LEU A 226 -2.78 14.40 -20.18
N SER A 227 -2.80 13.24 -19.52
CA SER A 227 -3.58 12.07 -19.94
C SER A 227 -5.07 12.40 -20.07
N HIS A 228 -5.60 13.20 -19.15
CA HIS A 228 -7.00 13.62 -19.20
C HIS A 228 -7.25 14.62 -20.33
N VAL A 229 -6.32 15.56 -20.58
CA VAL A 229 -6.42 16.48 -21.72
C VAL A 229 -6.43 15.73 -23.05
N ILE A 230 -5.56 14.72 -23.20
CA ILE A 230 -5.53 13.86 -24.40
C ILE A 230 -6.85 13.10 -24.53
N HIS A 231 -7.36 12.51 -23.43
CA HIS A 231 -8.63 11.81 -23.44
C HIS A 231 -9.78 12.72 -23.91
N LEU A 232 -9.88 13.94 -23.39
CA LEU A 232 -10.90 14.91 -23.82
C LEU A 232 -10.77 15.28 -25.31
N ALA A 233 -9.53 15.46 -25.80
CA ALA A 233 -9.30 15.75 -27.21
C ALA A 233 -9.74 14.58 -28.12
N VAL A 234 -9.46 13.34 -27.71
CA VAL A 234 -9.88 12.13 -28.44
C VAL A 234 -11.40 11.97 -28.41
N MET A 235 -12.04 12.15 -27.25
CA MET A 235 -13.50 12.05 -27.14
C MET A 235 -14.20 13.10 -28.01
N LEU A 236 -13.71 14.35 -27.99
CA LEU A 236 -14.24 15.40 -28.85
C LEU A 236 -14.10 15.05 -30.35
N LEU A 237 -12.96 14.49 -30.75
CA LEU A 237 -12.76 14.04 -32.13
C LEU A 237 -13.74 12.93 -32.51
N LEU A 238 -13.91 11.92 -31.67
CA LEU A 238 -14.84 10.81 -31.93
C LEU A 238 -16.28 11.32 -32.04
N ASP A 239 -16.72 12.18 -31.14
CA ASP A 239 -18.06 12.78 -31.17
C ASP A 239 -18.32 13.58 -32.47
N THR A 240 -17.27 14.20 -33.04
CA THR A 240 -17.39 14.90 -34.33
C THR A 240 -17.44 13.98 -35.55
N LEU A 241 -17.00 12.72 -35.42
CA LEU A 241 -16.94 11.75 -36.52
C LEU A 241 -18.18 10.85 -36.62
N GLY A 242 -19.04 10.80 -35.59
CA GLY A 242 -20.27 10.01 -35.54
C GLY A 242 -20.08 8.62 -34.94
#